data_AF-A0A163CVJ9-F1
#
_entry.id   AF-A0A163CVJ9-F1
#
_cell.length_a   1.000
_cell.length_b   1.000
_cell.length_c   1.000
_cell.angle_alpha   90.00
_cell.angle_beta   90.00
_cell.angle_gamma   90.00
#
_symmetry.space_group_name_H-M   'P 1'
#
loop_
_entity.id
_entity.type
_entity.pdbx_description
1 polymer ?
#
loop_
_entity_poly.entity_id
_entity_poly.type
_entity_poly.pdbx_seq_one_letter_code
_entity_poly.pdbx_strand_id
1 'polypeptide(L)'
;MTIFVHSYNQKSLLDPLTKMTNHLFKTPKHLFSLLLFSIIFSCSPIKLDTTKNEESSSLKDPKDMIISIILNVYKSSSTKKDSLSLYEISIVDGLLKKDITPAPKRVSGKWMLSFLNAEHELIKNTILDDPLTIEHEYVIGNEDDLKFEHVEMQLEKATLTVRARYSPDMKAILIEKTDSLGNPGAAKLFKIRE
;
A
#
# COMPACT_ATOMS: atom_id res chain seq x y z
N MET A 1 -19.33 -3.26 3.68
CA MET A 1 -18.03 -2.97 3.05
C MET A 1 -17.04 -2.88 4.19
N THR A 2 -16.10 -3.82 4.29
CA THR A 2 -15.24 -3.98 5.46
C THR A 2 -13.82 -3.60 5.05
N ILE A 3 -13.32 -2.49 5.58
CA ILE A 3 -11.94 -2.03 5.41
C ILE A 3 -11.18 -2.47 6.66
N PHE A 4 -10.16 -3.31 6.48
CA PHE A 4 -9.22 -3.64 7.56
C PHE A 4 -8.10 -2.60 7.57
N VAL A 5 -8.02 -1.82 8.64
CA VAL A 5 -6.88 -0.94 8.93
C VAL A 5 -6.11 -1.54 10.10
N HIS A 6 -4.87 -1.98 9.87
CA HIS A 6 -3.94 -2.32 10.94
C HIS A 6 -3.06 -1.10 11.22
N SER A 7 -3.24 -0.51 12.42
CA SER A 7 -2.39 0.56 12.94
C SER A 7 -1.48 -0.02 14.02
N TYR A 8 -0.18 -0.06 13.78
CA TYR A 8 0.81 -0.35 14.80
C TYR A 8 1.23 0.95 15.50
N ASN A 9 0.85 1.08 16.76
CA ASN A 9 1.25 2.18 17.63
C ASN A 9 2.47 1.71 18.46
N GLN A 10 3.68 2.16 18.11
CA GLN A 10 4.88 1.89 18.90
C GLN A 10 5.15 3.09 19.81
N LYS A 11 4.64 3.03 21.05
CA LYS A 11 5.14 3.84 22.16
C LYS A 11 5.96 2.93 23.07
N SER A 12 7.26 3.20 23.19
CA SER A 12 8.04 2.76 24.34
C SER A 12 8.74 3.97 24.97
N LEU A 13 8.13 4.47 26.03
CA LEU A 13 8.79 5.19 27.11
C LEU A 13 9.61 4.17 27.91
N LEU A 14 10.92 4.43 28.10
CA LEU A 14 11.69 4.19 29.34
C LEU A 14 13.19 4.41 29.06
N ASP A 15 13.70 5.55 29.51
CA ASP A 15 15.08 5.72 30.02
C ASP A 15 15.06 5.44 31.54
N PRO A 16 16.19 5.36 32.29
CA PRO A 16 17.60 5.11 31.94
C PRO A 16 18.24 4.02 32.84
N LEU A 17 19.27 3.30 32.38
CA LEU A 17 20.14 2.51 33.29
C LEU A 17 21.58 2.43 32.77
N THR A 18 22.28 3.55 32.88
CA THR A 18 23.74 3.61 32.96
C THR A 18 24.16 3.14 34.35
N LYS A 19 24.64 1.90 34.47
CA LYS A 19 25.83 1.51 35.26
C LYS A 19 25.92 -0.02 35.45
N MET A 20 27.17 -0.49 35.32
CA MET A 20 27.71 -1.76 35.83
C MET A 20 27.35 -3.04 35.07
N THR A 21 28.14 -3.34 34.04
CA THR A 21 28.69 -4.70 33.79
C THR A 21 29.94 -4.60 32.91
N ASN A 22 31.02 -4.00 33.43
CA ASN A 22 32.35 -4.29 32.91
C ASN A 22 32.90 -5.43 33.75
N HIS A 23 32.71 -6.66 33.32
CA HIS A 23 33.65 -7.76 33.50
C HIS A 23 33.07 -9.01 32.81
N LEU A 24 33.95 -9.73 32.12
CA LEU A 24 33.72 -10.99 31.42
C LEU A 24 33.02 -10.86 30.08
N PHE A 25 33.81 -10.78 29.00
CA PHE A 25 33.75 -11.78 27.93
C PHE A 25 35.09 -11.77 27.18
N LYS A 26 35.95 -12.74 27.52
CA LYS A 26 37.13 -13.10 26.74
C LYS A 26 36.67 -13.61 25.37
N THR A 27 37.28 -13.12 24.32
CA THR A 27 37.07 -13.54 22.93
C THR A 27 37.66 -14.93 22.67
N PRO A 28 36.86 -15.93 22.24
CA PRO A 28 37.43 -17.15 21.66
C PRO A 28 37.69 -16.89 20.16
N LYS A 29 38.94 -16.58 19.82
CA LYS A 29 39.45 -16.39 18.44
C LYS A 29 39.36 -17.63 17.53
N HIS A 30 38.71 -18.71 17.96
CA HIS A 30 38.65 -19.98 17.25
C HIS A 30 37.26 -20.37 16.71
N LEU A 31 36.22 -19.59 16.97
CA LEU A 31 34.86 -19.89 16.47
C LEU A 31 34.64 -19.50 14.99
N PHE A 32 35.47 -18.63 14.43
CA PHE A 32 35.32 -18.20 13.03
C PHE A 32 35.85 -19.22 12.01
N SER A 33 36.70 -20.16 12.43
CA SER A 33 37.31 -21.14 11.52
C SER A 33 36.41 -22.34 11.19
N LEU A 34 35.37 -22.60 11.98
CA LEU A 34 34.45 -23.72 11.77
C LEU A 34 33.31 -23.41 10.78
N LEU A 35 33.10 -22.14 10.42
CA LEU A 35 32.05 -21.71 9.50
C LEU A 35 32.49 -21.68 8.03
N LEU A 36 33.80 -21.78 7.75
CA LEU A 36 34.35 -21.75 6.39
C LEU A 36 34.36 -23.12 5.68
N PHE A 37 34.18 -24.23 6.39
CA PHE A 37 34.24 -25.58 5.79
C PHE A 37 32.89 -26.13 5.29
N SER A 38 31.77 -25.43 5.51
CA SER A 38 30.44 -25.92 5.09
C SER A 38 30.01 -25.48 3.67
N ILE A 39 30.85 -24.75 2.92
CA ILE A 39 30.45 -24.17 1.61
C ILE A 39 30.89 -25.01 0.39
N ILE A 40 31.46 -26.21 0.56
CA ILE A 40 32.05 -26.97 -0.59
C ILE A 40 31.35 -28.29 -0.94
N PHE A 41 30.15 -28.58 -0.43
CA PHE A 41 29.38 -29.75 -0.87
C PHE A 41 27.89 -29.43 -1.05
N SER A 42 27.53 -28.82 -2.18
CA SER A 42 26.23 -28.99 -2.85
C SER A 42 26.21 -28.27 -4.21
N CYS A 43 27.06 -28.71 -5.13
CA CYS A 43 26.87 -28.45 -6.57
C CYS A 43 26.89 -29.81 -7.28
N SER A 44 25.80 -30.56 -7.14
CA SER A 44 25.52 -31.66 -8.05
C SER A 44 24.76 -31.09 -9.24
N PRO A 45 25.26 -31.20 -10.48
CA PRO A 45 24.46 -30.90 -11.65
C PRO A 45 23.46 -32.04 -11.82
N ILE A 46 22.23 -31.83 -11.35
CA ILE A 46 21.11 -32.67 -11.76
C ILE A 46 20.87 -32.35 -13.23
N LYS A 47 21.29 -33.27 -14.12
CA LYS A 47 20.77 -33.35 -15.48
C LYS A 47 19.30 -33.73 -15.35
N LEU A 48 18.43 -32.73 -15.29
CA LEU A 48 17.02 -32.90 -15.53
C LEU A 48 16.85 -32.93 -17.05
N ASP A 49 16.45 -34.07 -17.59
CA ASP A 49 15.91 -34.14 -18.95
C ASP A 49 14.72 -33.17 -19.01
N THR A 50 14.94 -32.03 -19.65
CA THR A 50 13.87 -31.10 -20.03
C THR A 50 13.04 -31.77 -21.11
N THR A 51 12.19 -32.70 -20.68
CA THR A 51 10.96 -33.02 -21.40
C THR A 51 10.28 -31.67 -21.62
N LYS A 52 10.08 -31.32 -22.89
CA LYS A 52 9.28 -30.17 -23.31
C LYS A 52 7.90 -30.26 -22.65
N ASN A 53 7.77 -29.73 -21.45
CA ASN A 53 6.53 -29.09 -21.06
C ASN A 53 6.61 -27.72 -21.73
N GLU A 54 6.10 -27.69 -22.96
CA GLU A 54 5.34 -26.53 -23.41
C GLU A 54 4.27 -26.30 -22.35
N GLU A 55 4.63 -25.58 -21.27
CA GLU A 55 3.64 -24.73 -20.61
C GLU A 55 3.17 -23.82 -21.72
N SER A 56 2.07 -24.24 -22.35
CA SER A 56 1.22 -23.40 -23.13
C SER A 56 1.04 -22.14 -22.29
N SER A 57 1.73 -21.07 -22.68
CA SER A 57 1.38 -19.73 -22.29
C SER A 57 0.00 -19.48 -22.91
N SER A 58 -1.03 -20.07 -22.30
CA SER A 58 -2.39 -19.68 -22.57
C SER A 58 -2.40 -18.19 -22.29
N LEU A 59 -2.54 -17.39 -23.34
CA LEU A 59 -2.81 -15.97 -23.23
C LEU A 59 -3.91 -15.84 -22.18
N LYS A 60 -3.52 -15.45 -20.95
CA LYS A 60 -4.44 -15.37 -19.83
C LYS A 60 -5.48 -14.33 -20.21
N ASP A 61 -6.76 -14.70 -20.13
CA ASP A 61 -7.83 -13.75 -20.47
C ASP A 61 -7.69 -12.55 -19.50
N PRO A 62 -7.48 -11.33 -20.00
CA PRO A 62 -7.33 -10.15 -19.15
C PRO A 62 -8.52 -9.93 -18.18
N LYS A 63 -9.66 -10.58 -18.45
CA LYS A 63 -10.84 -10.57 -17.57
C LYS A 63 -10.60 -11.16 -16.18
N ASP A 64 -9.60 -12.02 -16.02
CA ASP A 64 -9.26 -12.68 -14.76
C ASP A 64 -8.04 -12.06 -14.06
N MET A 65 -7.70 -10.81 -14.42
CA MET A 65 -6.60 -10.06 -13.80
C MET A 65 -7.11 -8.86 -12.98
N ILE A 66 -6.37 -8.57 -11.92
CA ILE A 66 -6.60 -7.45 -11.00
C ILE A 66 -5.35 -6.58 -11.00
N ILE A 67 -5.57 -5.26 -11.07
CA ILE A 67 -4.53 -4.29 -10.75
C ILE A 67 -4.67 -3.86 -9.29
N SER A 68 -3.58 -3.95 -8.52
CA SER A 68 -3.45 -3.53 -7.14
C SER A 68 -2.50 -2.34 -7.06
N ILE A 69 -2.97 -1.24 -6.49
CA ILE A 69 -2.22 0.02 -6.37
C ILE A 69 -2.08 0.33 -4.89
N ILE A 70 -0.84 0.47 -4.43
CA ILE A 70 -0.52 0.83 -3.06
C ILE A 70 0.12 2.21 -3.06
N LEU A 71 -0.47 3.12 -2.27
CA LEU A 71 -0.12 4.53 -2.21
C LEU A 71 0.20 4.91 -0.78
N ASN A 72 1.22 5.72 -0.59
CA ASN A 72 1.47 6.39 0.68
C ASN A 72 1.03 7.84 0.56
N VAL A 73 0.17 8.28 1.47
CA VAL A 73 -0.25 9.66 1.61
C VAL A 73 0.36 10.21 2.88
N TYR A 74 0.93 11.40 2.81
CA TYR A 74 1.54 12.04 3.97
C TYR A 74 1.38 13.55 3.90
N LYS A 75 1.21 14.16 5.06
CA LYS A 75 1.17 15.61 5.23
C LYS A 75 2.59 16.15 5.18
N SER A 76 2.90 16.96 4.18
CA SER A 76 4.22 17.59 4.08
C SER A 76 4.42 18.60 5.20
N SER A 77 5.43 18.37 6.05
CA SER A 77 5.78 19.28 7.15
C SER A 77 6.21 20.67 6.65
N SER A 78 6.80 20.75 5.45
CA SER A 78 7.29 22.01 4.88
C SER A 78 6.22 22.82 4.16
N THR A 79 5.30 22.17 3.45
CA THR A 79 4.29 22.86 2.63
C THR A 79 2.90 22.88 3.25
N LYS A 80 2.68 22.10 4.32
CA LYS A 80 1.36 21.79 4.91
C LYS A 80 0.34 21.24 3.90
N LYS A 81 0.81 20.81 2.72
CA LYS A 81 0.02 20.18 1.68
C LYS A 81 0.17 18.68 1.75
N ASP A 82 -0.87 17.98 1.32
CA ASP A 82 -0.80 16.53 1.19
C ASP A 82 0.08 16.17 0.01
N SER A 83 0.93 15.18 0.23
CA SER A 83 1.75 14.58 -0.79
C SER A 83 1.42 13.10 -0.87
N LEU A 84 1.54 12.59 -2.08
CA LEU A 84 1.29 11.20 -2.39
C LEU A 84 2.53 10.61 -3.03
N SER A 85 2.91 9.40 -2.64
CA SER A 85 3.92 8.61 -3.34
C SER A 85 3.35 7.25 -3.71
N LEU A 86 3.71 6.77 -4.90
CA LEU A 86 3.42 5.41 -5.29
C LEU A 86 4.36 4.47 -4.54
N TYR A 87 3.80 3.49 -3.85
CA TYR A 87 4.57 2.40 -3.27
C TYR A 87 4.72 1.27 -4.29
N GLU A 88 3.60 0.80 -4.84
CA GLU A 88 3.58 -0.35 -5.73
C GLU A 88 2.38 -0.30 -6.68
N ILE A 89 2.59 -0.77 -7.91
CA ILE A 89 1.54 -1.20 -8.83
C ILE A 89 1.87 -2.64 -9.19
N SER A 90 0.92 -3.55 -8.99
CA SER A 90 1.05 -4.95 -9.40
C SER A 90 -0.20 -5.41 -10.14
N ILE A 91 0.01 -6.21 -11.19
CA ILE A 91 -1.04 -6.90 -11.93
C ILE A 91 -0.93 -8.37 -11.57
N VAL A 92 -2.01 -8.92 -11.02
CA VAL A 92 -2.04 -10.30 -10.51
C VAL A 92 -3.29 -11.01 -10.98
N ASP A 93 -3.22 -12.33 -11.09
CA ASP A 93 -4.39 -13.16 -11.37
C ASP A 93 -5.37 -13.09 -10.19
N GLY A 94 -6.67 -12.98 -10.48
CA GLY A 94 -7.71 -13.02 -9.46
C GLY A 94 -9.06 -12.47 -9.91
N LEU A 95 -10.05 -12.70 -9.06
CA LEU A 95 -11.41 -12.19 -9.26
C LEU A 95 -11.76 -11.16 -8.18
N LEU A 96 -12.30 -10.02 -8.61
CA LEU A 96 -12.92 -9.05 -7.71
C LEU A 96 -14.40 -9.36 -7.54
N LYS A 97 -14.85 -9.39 -6.28
CA LYS A 97 -16.29 -9.50 -5.95
C LYS A 97 -17.09 -8.35 -6.55
N LYS A 98 -16.50 -7.16 -6.60
CA LYS A 98 -17.08 -5.94 -7.18
C LYS A 98 -15.95 -5.10 -7.76
N ASP A 99 -16.11 -4.67 -9.01
CA ASP A 99 -15.19 -3.71 -9.64
C ASP A 99 -15.56 -2.27 -9.26
N ILE A 100 -14.67 -1.33 -9.58
CA ILE A 100 -14.89 0.09 -9.42
C ILE A 100 -16.16 0.52 -10.16
N THR A 101 -17.03 1.24 -9.46
CA THR A 101 -18.19 1.91 -10.07
C THR A 101 -17.75 3.29 -10.55
N PRO A 102 -17.94 3.63 -11.84
CA PRO A 102 -17.53 4.92 -12.38
C PRO A 102 -18.13 6.08 -11.59
N ALA A 103 -17.29 7.06 -11.24
CA ALA A 103 -17.70 8.26 -10.55
C ALA A 103 -17.87 9.41 -11.55
N PRO A 104 -19.09 9.97 -11.72
CA PRO A 104 -19.36 10.93 -12.79
C PRO A 104 -18.82 12.34 -12.50
N LYS A 105 -18.45 12.68 -11.26
CA LYS A 105 -18.04 14.03 -10.86
C LYS A 105 -16.96 14.01 -9.79
N ARG A 106 -16.11 15.03 -9.80
CA ARG A 106 -15.19 15.37 -8.69
C ARG A 106 -16.01 15.74 -7.46
N VAL A 107 -15.58 15.28 -6.28
CA VAL A 107 -16.22 15.58 -4.99
C VAL A 107 -15.22 16.29 -4.10
N SER A 108 -15.57 17.50 -3.66
CA SER A 108 -14.75 18.37 -2.81
C SER A 108 -14.09 17.63 -1.64
N GLY A 109 -12.80 17.91 -1.42
CA GLY A 109 -11.99 17.33 -0.35
C GLY A 109 -11.61 15.86 -0.55
N LYS A 110 -12.18 15.17 -1.56
CA LYS A 110 -11.88 13.77 -1.84
C LYS A 110 -10.80 13.62 -2.90
N TRP A 111 -10.20 12.44 -2.91
CA TRP A 111 -9.27 12.02 -3.94
C TRP A 111 -10.01 11.38 -5.10
N MET A 112 -9.58 11.62 -6.32
CA MET A 112 -10.04 10.95 -7.52
C MET A 112 -8.90 10.14 -8.10
N LEU A 113 -9.14 8.85 -8.35
CA LEU A 113 -8.22 7.97 -9.02
C LEU A 113 -8.81 7.60 -10.39
N SER A 114 -8.04 7.87 -11.43
CA SER A 114 -8.43 7.68 -12.83
C SER A 114 -7.43 6.76 -13.52
N PHE A 115 -7.91 5.70 -14.15
CA PHE A 115 -7.15 4.82 -15.03
C PHE A 115 -7.24 5.35 -16.45
N LEU A 116 -6.10 5.52 -17.11
CA LEU A 116 -5.99 6.14 -18.43
C LEU A 116 -5.33 5.20 -19.44
N ASN A 117 -5.70 5.35 -20.72
CA ASN A 117 -5.04 4.65 -21.83
C ASN A 117 -3.72 5.35 -22.25
N ALA A 118 -3.11 4.88 -23.35
CA ALA A 118 -1.87 5.44 -23.88
C ALA A 118 -2.03 6.91 -24.33
N GLU A 119 -3.23 7.27 -24.78
CA GLU A 119 -3.62 8.60 -25.23
C GLU A 119 -4.09 9.51 -24.07
N HIS A 120 -4.01 9.02 -22.83
CA HIS A 120 -4.53 9.67 -21.61
C HIS A 120 -6.05 9.86 -21.54
N GLU A 121 -6.80 9.09 -22.33
CA GLU A 121 -8.26 9.03 -22.24
C GLU A 121 -8.70 8.17 -21.06
N LEU A 122 -9.84 8.54 -20.45
CA LEU A 122 -10.35 7.90 -19.26
C LEU A 122 -10.95 6.52 -19.56
N ILE A 123 -10.42 5.49 -18.91
CA ILE A 123 -10.98 4.12 -18.96
C ILE A 123 -12.00 3.93 -17.83
N LYS A 124 -11.59 4.22 -16.59
CA LYS A 124 -12.45 4.17 -15.40
C LYS A 124 -11.90 5.05 -14.30
N ASN A 125 -12.76 5.52 -13.41
CA ASN A 125 -12.36 6.30 -12.24
C ASN A 125 -13.14 5.90 -10.99
N THR A 126 -12.61 6.29 -9.85
CA THR A 126 -13.29 6.22 -8.55
C THR A 126 -12.97 7.45 -7.72
N ILE A 127 -13.84 7.73 -6.77
CA ILE A 127 -13.57 8.64 -5.66
C ILE A 127 -13.05 7.82 -4.49
N LEU A 128 -12.11 8.39 -3.74
CA LEU A 128 -11.48 7.82 -2.56
C LEU A 128 -11.62 8.85 -1.43
N ASP A 129 -12.03 8.40 -0.26
CA ASP A 129 -12.03 9.24 0.94
C ASP A 129 -10.59 9.62 1.32
N ASP A 130 -10.43 10.68 2.10
CA ASP A 130 -9.10 11.14 2.51
C ASP A 130 -8.50 10.15 3.52
N PRO A 131 -7.44 9.40 3.17
CA PRO A 131 -6.87 8.40 4.08
C PRO A 131 -6.17 9.04 5.29
N LEU A 132 -5.95 10.36 5.29
CA LEU A 132 -5.41 11.08 6.45
C LEU A 132 -6.49 11.46 7.47
N THR A 133 -7.77 11.26 7.16
CA THR A 133 -8.88 11.55 8.06
C THR A 133 -9.50 10.25 8.52
N ILE A 134 -9.53 10.05 9.85
CA ILE A 134 -10.18 8.89 10.47
C ILE A 134 -11.23 9.36 11.46
N GLU A 135 -12.38 8.70 11.45
CA GLU A 135 -13.47 8.96 12.37
C GLU A 135 -13.47 7.88 13.46
N HIS A 136 -13.50 8.30 14.72
CA HIS A 136 -13.66 7.43 15.87
C HIS A 136 -14.97 7.75 16.57
N GLU A 137 -15.70 6.69 16.90
CA GLU A 137 -16.90 6.78 17.72
C GLU A 137 -16.58 6.20 19.09
N TYR A 138 -16.90 6.94 20.15
CA TYR A 138 -16.78 6.45 21.52
C TYR A 138 -18.04 6.76 22.31
N VAL A 139 -18.35 5.87 23.24
CA VAL A 139 -19.49 6.00 24.12
C VAL A 139 -19.07 6.76 25.36
N ILE A 140 -19.79 7.82 25.68
CA ILE A 140 -19.61 8.61 26.90
C ILE A 140 -20.93 8.59 27.67
N GLY A 141 -20.84 8.37 28.97
CA GLY A 141 -21.99 8.38 29.85
C GLY A 141 -21.94 7.23 30.84
N ASN A 142 -22.77 7.34 31.86
CA ASN A 142 -23.05 6.20 32.75
C ASN A 142 -24.24 5.41 32.17
N GLU A 143 -24.53 4.23 32.75
CA GLU A 143 -25.48 3.23 32.22
C GLU A 143 -26.82 3.81 31.71
N ASP A 144 -27.32 4.91 32.27
CA ASP A 144 -28.60 5.55 31.90
C ASP A 144 -28.51 6.72 30.89
N ASP A 145 -27.32 7.23 30.52
CA ASP A 145 -27.14 8.38 29.59
C ASP A 145 -25.96 8.17 28.62
N LEU A 146 -25.90 6.98 27.99
CA LEU A 146 -24.90 6.68 26.98
C LEU A 146 -25.12 7.52 25.71
N LYS A 147 -24.14 8.33 25.36
CA LYS A 147 -24.08 9.14 24.13
C LYS A 147 -22.91 8.70 23.27
N PHE A 148 -23.13 8.64 21.97
CA PHE A 148 -22.06 8.43 20.99
C PHE A 148 -21.45 9.78 20.62
N GLU A 149 -20.18 9.98 20.94
CA GLU A 149 -19.40 11.12 20.44
C GLU A 149 -18.55 10.68 19.24
N HIS A 150 -18.54 11.52 18.22
CA HIS A 150 -17.77 11.32 17.00
C HIS A 150 -16.59 12.28 17.01
N VAL A 151 -15.37 11.76 16.95
CA VAL A 151 -14.16 12.57 16.83
C VAL A 151 -13.42 12.23 15.57
N GLU A 152 -13.17 13.28 14.79
CA GLU A 152 -12.32 13.25 13.62
C GLU A 152 -10.86 13.45 14.04
N MET A 153 -9.99 12.51 13.67
CA MET A 153 -8.54 12.63 13.87
C MET A 153 -7.82 12.78 12.54
N GLN A 154 -6.82 13.65 12.54
CA GLN A 154 -6.00 13.99 11.39
C GLN A 154 -4.63 13.30 11.52
N LEU A 155 -4.34 12.38 10.60
CA LEU A 155 -3.09 11.63 10.54
C LEU A 155 -2.02 12.40 9.77
N GLU A 156 -0.76 12.14 10.11
CA GLU A 156 0.39 12.66 9.34
C GLU A 156 0.76 11.77 8.15
N LYS A 157 0.45 10.47 8.23
CA LYS A 157 0.74 9.48 7.18
C LYS A 157 -0.31 8.38 7.19
N ALA A 158 -0.70 7.93 6.01
CA ALA A 158 -1.55 6.77 5.79
C ALA A 158 -1.13 6.00 4.54
N THR A 159 -1.52 4.73 4.48
CA THR A 159 -1.35 3.88 3.29
C THR A 159 -2.73 3.51 2.76
N LEU A 160 -2.93 3.71 1.46
CA LEU A 160 -4.15 3.36 0.76
C LEU A 160 -3.87 2.23 -0.22
N THR A 161 -4.78 1.27 -0.31
CA THR A 161 -4.76 0.22 -1.32
C THR A 161 -6.03 0.28 -2.16
N VAL A 162 -5.87 0.35 -3.47
CA VAL A 162 -6.97 0.32 -4.44
C VAL A 162 -6.81 -0.90 -5.32
N ARG A 163 -7.90 -1.65 -5.52
CA ARG A 163 -7.94 -2.81 -6.42
C ARG A 163 -9.03 -2.61 -7.46
N ALA A 164 -8.73 -2.91 -8.71
CA ALA A 164 -9.66 -2.82 -9.82
C ALA A 164 -9.45 -3.98 -10.80
N ARG A 165 -10.48 -4.30 -11.61
CA ARG A 165 -10.29 -5.24 -12.71
C ARG A 165 -9.34 -4.62 -13.72
N TYR A 166 -8.29 -5.35 -14.07
CA TYR A 166 -7.30 -4.91 -15.04
C TYR A 166 -7.92 -4.89 -16.45
N SER A 167 -7.47 -3.94 -17.26
CA SER A 167 -7.67 -3.94 -18.71
C SER A 167 -6.32 -3.72 -19.37
N PRO A 168 -5.98 -4.43 -20.45
CA PRO A 168 -4.73 -4.22 -21.20
C PRO A 168 -4.55 -2.79 -21.69
N ASP A 169 -5.65 -2.06 -21.88
CA ASP A 169 -5.63 -0.66 -22.32
C ASP A 169 -5.13 0.28 -21.22
N MET A 170 -5.09 -0.14 -19.95
CA MET A 170 -4.62 0.70 -18.85
C MET A 170 -3.11 0.90 -18.89
N LYS A 171 -2.68 2.13 -19.21
CA LYS A 171 -1.26 2.50 -19.29
C LYS A 171 -0.81 3.46 -18.20
N ALA A 172 -1.73 4.23 -17.62
CA ALA A 172 -1.41 5.18 -16.56
C ALA A 172 -2.51 5.31 -15.50
N ILE A 173 -2.12 5.80 -14.33
CA ILE A 173 -3.00 6.14 -13.22
C ILE A 173 -2.76 7.61 -12.88
N LEU A 174 -3.83 8.41 -12.92
CA LEU A 174 -3.85 9.78 -12.45
C LEU A 174 -4.56 9.84 -11.10
N ILE A 175 -3.92 10.45 -10.11
CA ILE A 175 -4.50 10.67 -8.79
C ILE A 175 -4.55 12.16 -8.50
N GLU A 176 -5.74 12.66 -8.20
CA GLU A 176 -6.00 14.08 -7.94
C GLU A 176 -6.69 14.27 -6.59
N LYS A 177 -6.17 15.09 -5.69
CA LYS A 177 -6.94 15.63 -4.56
C LYS A 177 -7.70 16.85 -5.03
N THR A 178 -9.00 16.86 -4.81
CA THR A 178 -9.83 18.03 -5.09
C THR A 178 -9.78 19.02 -3.92
N ASP A 179 -9.74 20.31 -4.22
CA ASP A 179 -9.85 21.37 -3.22
C ASP A 179 -11.28 21.50 -2.69
N SER A 180 -11.50 22.44 -1.77
CA SER A 180 -12.81 22.71 -1.18
C SER A 180 -13.86 23.15 -2.21
N LEU A 181 -13.44 23.61 -3.39
CA LEU A 181 -14.30 24.05 -4.50
C LEU A 181 -14.49 22.94 -5.56
N GLY A 182 -13.90 21.76 -5.36
CA GLY A 182 -13.97 20.64 -6.30
C GLY A 182 -13.00 20.73 -7.49
N ASN A 183 -12.09 21.69 -7.49
CA ASN A 183 -11.04 21.82 -8.50
C ASN A 183 -9.87 20.88 -8.18
N PRO A 184 -9.15 20.36 -9.19
CA PRO A 184 -7.97 19.53 -8.95
C PRO A 184 -6.85 20.38 -8.33
N GLY A 185 -6.45 20.03 -7.10
CA GLY A 185 -5.44 20.75 -6.33
C GLY A 185 -4.06 20.09 -6.36
N ALA A 186 -3.97 18.82 -5.98
CA ALA A 186 -2.73 18.04 -6.01
C ALA A 186 -2.89 16.86 -6.98
N ALA A 187 -2.08 16.78 -8.03
CA ALA A 187 -2.17 15.76 -9.06
C ALA A 187 -0.85 15.02 -9.25
N LYS A 188 -0.90 13.69 -9.39
CA LYS A 188 0.24 12.86 -9.79
C LYS A 188 -0.17 11.80 -10.79
N LEU A 189 0.65 11.67 -11.84
CA LEU A 189 0.51 10.66 -12.88
C LEU A 189 1.56 9.56 -12.68
N PHE A 190 1.14 8.31 -12.69
CA PHE A 190 2.00 7.13 -12.59
C PHE A 190 1.81 6.25 -13.82
N LYS A 191 2.91 5.76 -14.37
CA LYS A 191 2.87 4.78 -15.47
C LYS A 191 2.69 3.38 -14.88
N ILE A 192 1.81 2.58 -15.48
CA ILE A 192 1.70 1.15 -15.22
C ILE A 192 2.79 0.48 -16.06
N ARG A 193 3.71 -0.23 -15.40
CA ARG A 193 4.74 -1.02 -16.10
C ARG A 193 4.20 -2.44 -16.26
N GLU A 194 4.30 -2.96 -17.47
CA GLU A 194 4.01 -4.36 -17.82
C GLU A 194 5.23 -5.25 -17.50
#